data_AF-A0A962EC28-F1
#
_entry.id   AF-A0A962EC28-F1
#
_cell.length_a   1.000
_cell.length_b   1.000
_cell.length_c   1.000
_cell.angle_alpha   90.00
_cell.angle_beta   90.00
_cell.angle_gamma   90.00
#
_symmetry.space_group_name_H-M   'P 1'
#
loop_
_entity.id
_entity.type
_entity.pdbx_description
1 polymer ?
#
loop_
_entity_poly.entity_id
_entity_poly.type
_entity_poly.pdbx_seq_one_letter_code
_entity_poly.pdbx_strand_id
1 'polypeptide(L)'
;MRALLRTLGAGFLLAFGVRPATTLRVRPASHFWGLLLLSVAISIGRDRLLLADAADFYLDGLQSDAFSALLALAAAALIGSWSGQRVMTWSIAVLASAAGLWISLALFGVRLGLQELDHWDEHAQWLIVVASCLWWTLSLLRIVGFALPEWRWWKRAGAGVLAAALTTAPFFLINPLAYWYPRYDPETMAYSDADTAPARRVRGSAEALIYRQPQMIADAVSALRPGVPGQTDAYLLAFGADANEDVFRNEVSYAQTLFAERFGMAGRTLTLLNHPDTTEQWPLANLSNLKLALAGIATKMDPDEDLLVLFLTTHGSADHELYVDLQPLALDGIRPGDLREALDAAGI
;
A
#
# COMPACT_ATOMS: atom_id res chain seq x y z
N MET A 1 -28.35 0.68 -28.65
CA MET A 1 -28.32 2.02 -28.01
C MET A 1 -29.56 2.34 -27.15
N ARG A 2 -30.78 2.45 -27.69
CA ARG A 2 -31.98 2.85 -26.91
C ARG A 2 -32.26 2.00 -25.65
N ALA A 3 -32.03 0.68 -25.72
CA ALA A 3 -32.24 -0.22 -24.57
C ALA A 3 -31.18 -0.04 -23.45
N LEU A 4 -29.92 0.26 -23.82
CA LEU A 4 -28.86 0.53 -22.87
C LEU A 4 -29.10 1.88 -22.16
N LEU A 5 -29.53 2.91 -22.89
CA LEU A 5 -29.90 4.20 -22.30
C LEU A 5 -31.04 4.08 -21.28
N ARG A 6 -32.04 3.23 -21.53
CA ARG A 6 -33.10 2.95 -20.54
C ARG A 6 -32.55 2.25 -19.30
N THR A 7 -31.55 1.39 -19.47
CA THR A 7 -30.90 0.69 -18.36
C THR A 7 -30.07 1.66 -17.51
N LEU A 8 -29.29 2.52 -18.15
CA LEU A 8 -28.58 3.62 -17.51
C LEU A 8 -29.54 4.56 -16.78
N GLY A 9 -30.67 4.92 -17.41
CA GLY A 9 -31.72 5.72 -16.79
C GLY A 9 -32.35 5.05 -15.57
N ALA A 10 -32.60 3.74 -15.62
CA ALA A 10 -33.11 3.01 -14.46
C ALA A 10 -32.09 2.96 -13.31
N GLY A 11 -30.80 2.75 -13.62
CA GLY A 11 -29.71 2.83 -12.63
C GLY A 11 -29.60 4.22 -12.01
N PHE A 12 -29.69 5.27 -12.81
CA PHE A 12 -29.74 6.66 -12.35
C PHE A 12 -30.91 6.88 -11.39
N LEU A 13 -32.14 6.55 -11.81
CA LEU A 13 -33.31 6.74 -10.97
C LEU A 13 -33.16 6.02 -9.62
N LEU A 14 -32.71 4.76 -9.64
CA LEU A 14 -32.50 3.98 -8.41
C LEU A 14 -31.41 4.55 -7.51
N ALA A 15 -30.29 5.01 -8.08
CA ALA A 15 -29.22 5.68 -7.35
C ALA A 15 -29.72 6.96 -6.67
N PHE A 16 -30.53 7.76 -7.37
CA PHE A 16 -31.06 9.04 -6.89
C PHE A 16 -32.44 8.93 -6.23
N GLY A 17 -32.85 7.74 -5.81
CA GLY A 17 -34.03 7.54 -4.96
C GLY A 17 -35.39 7.52 -5.67
N VAL A 18 -35.41 7.55 -6.99
CA VAL A 18 -36.62 7.49 -7.82
C VAL A 18 -36.89 6.07 -8.30
N ARG A 19 -38.15 5.62 -8.24
CA ARG A 19 -38.52 4.28 -8.74
C ARG A 19 -38.69 4.29 -10.26
N PRO A 20 -37.98 3.41 -11.00
CA PRO A 20 -38.19 3.27 -12.44
C PRO A 20 -39.53 2.59 -12.77
N ALA A 21 -39.97 2.74 -14.02
CA ALA A 21 -41.22 2.11 -14.49
C ALA A 21 -41.15 0.57 -14.41
N THR A 22 -42.24 -0.05 -13.94
CA THR A 22 -42.35 -1.51 -13.74
C THR A 22 -42.31 -2.32 -15.06
N THR A 23 -42.47 -1.67 -16.21
CA THR A 23 -42.43 -2.28 -17.55
C THR A 23 -41.01 -2.42 -18.12
N LEU A 24 -39.96 -2.09 -17.34
CA LEU A 24 -38.58 -2.14 -17.78
C LEU A 24 -38.15 -3.58 -18.10
N ARG A 25 -37.94 -3.87 -19.39
CA ARG A 25 -37.28 -5.11 -19.85
C ARG A 25 -35.78 -4.84 -20.04
N VAL A 26 -34.96 -5.41 -19.17
CA VAL A 26 -33.49 -5.35 -19.27
C VAL A 26 -33.01 -6.50 -20.16
N ARG A 27 -32.03 -6.26 -21.05
CA ARG A 27 -31.26 -7.33 -21.74
C ARG A 27 -29.99 -7.59 -20.93
N PRO A 28 -30.00 -8.53 -19.97
CA PRO A 28 -29.25 -8.29 -18.76
C PRO A 28 -27.79 -8.79 -18.86
N ALA A 29 -27.49 -9.85 -19.60
CA ALA A 29 -26.08 -10.25 -19.79
C ALA A 29 -25.28 -9.27 -20.67
N SER A 30 -25.83 -8.86 -21.83
CA SER A 30 -25.10 -7.98 -22.75
C SER A 30 -24.92 -6.56 -22.21
N HIS A 31 -25.91 -6.04 -21.47
CA HIS A 31 -25.79 -4.72 -20.86
C HIS A 31 -24.76 -4.71 -19.72
N PHE A 32 -24.61 -5.81 -18.98
CA PHE A 32 -23.61 -5.92 -17.91
C PHE A 32 -22.20 -5.73 -18.48
N TRP A 33 -21.83 -6.50 -19.50
CA TRP A 33 -20.52 -6.40 -20.13
C TRP A 33 -20.28 -5.03 -20.79
N GLY A 34 -21.32 -4.48 -21.44
CA GLY A 34 -21.23 -3.12 -22.01
C GLY A 34 -21.02 -2.03 -20.94
N LEU A 35 -21.66 -2.18 -19.77
CA LEU A 35 -21.45 -1.27 -18.64
C LEU A 35 -20.07 -1.46 -18.01
N LEU A 36 -19.56 -2.69 -17.91
CA LEU A 36 -18.21 -2.94 -17.41
C LEU A 36 -17.16 -2.26 -18.29
N LEU A 37 -17.25 -2.42 -19.62
CA LEU A 37 -16.34 -1.75 -20.55
C LEU A 37 -16.43 -0.23 -20.45
N LEU A 38 -17.65 0.31 -20.25
CA LEU A 38 -17.85 1.74 -20.04
C LEU A 38 -17.25 2.21 -18.71
N SER A 39 -17.43 1.45 -17.62
CA SER A 39 -16.82 1.74 -16.32
C SER A 39 -15.30 1.76 -16.41
N VAL A 40 -14.69 0.75 -17.06
CA VAL A 40 -13.24 0.68 -17.29
C VAL A 40 -12.74 1.91 -18.05
N ALA A 41 -13.41 2.29 -19.14
CA ALA A 41 -13.03 3.48 -19.90
C ALA A 41 -13.11 4.77 -19.06
N ILE A 42 -14.12 4.88 -18.19
CA ILE A 42 -14.25 6.02 -17.26
C ILE A 42 -13.18 5.96 -16.18
N SER A 43 -12.87 4.80 -15.60
CA SER A 43 -11.80 4.62 -14.61
C SER A 43 -10.44 5.05 -15.17
N ILE A 44 -10.10 4.62 -16.40
CA ILE A 44 -8.86 5.03 -17.09
C ILE A 44 -8.80 6.56 -17.24
N GLY A 45 -9.90 7.18 -17.71
CA GLY A 45 -9.94 8.63 -17.89
C GLY A 45 -9.89 9.40 -16.57
N ARG A 46 -10.61 8.92 -15.56
CA ARG A 46 -10.64 9.48 -14.20
C ARG A 46 -9.24 9.48 -13.59
N ASP A 47 -8.58 8.32 -13.59
CA ASP A 47 -7.26 8.17 -12.99
C ASP A 47 -6.23 9.08 -13.68
N ARG A 48 -6.32 9.25 -15.01
CA ARG A 48 -5.46 10.20 -15.74
C ARG A 48 -5.74 11.65 -15.37
N LEU A 49 -7.01 12.04 -15.24
CA LEU A 49 -7.41 13.42 -14.95
C LEU A 49 -7.02 13.86 -13.54
N LEU A 50 -6.84 12.92 -12.62
CA LEU A 50 -6.39 13.19 -11.26
C LEU A 50 -4.88 13.45 -11.14
N LEU A 51 -4.11 13.18 -12.20
CA LEU A 51 -2.68 13.43 -12.25
C LEU A 51 -2.40 14.70 -13.07
N ALA A 52 -1.72 15.67 -12.46
CA ALA A 52 -1.27 16.88 -13.14
C ALA A 52 -0.08 16.59 -14.07
N ASP A 53 0.83 15.71 -13.62
CA ASP A 53 2.14 15.51 -14.23
C ASP A 53 2.15 14.42 -15.31
N ALA A 54 3.36 14.19 -15.86
CA ALA A 54 3.63 13.03 -16.70
C ALA A 54 3.32 11.75 -15.93
N ALA A 55 2.63 10.82 -16.59
CA ALA A 55 2.18 9.57 -15.99
C ALA A 55 2.41 8.41 -16.95
N ASP A 56 2.70 7.24 -16.38
CA ASP A 56 2.83 5.99 -17.12
C ASP A 56 1.59 5.12 -16.92
N PHE A 57 1.19 4.44 -18.00
CA PHE A 57 0.00 3.60 -18.02
C PHE A 57 0.34 2.17 -17.59
N TYR A 58 -0.46 1.64 -16.65
CA TYR A 58 -0.34 0.27 -16.16
C TYR A 58 -1.68 -0.45 -16.30
N LEU A 59 -1.65 -1.64 -16.91
CA LEU A 59 -2.87 -2.43 -17.12
C LEU A 59 -3.40 -3.05 -15.81
N ASP A 60 -2.60 -3.07 -14.75
CA ASP A 60 -2.96 -3.68 -13.47
C ASP A 60 -4.16 -3.01 -12.79
N GLY A 61 -4.47 -1.75 -13.14
CA GLY A 61 -5.73 -1.09 -12.75
C GLY A 61 -7.00 -1.87 -13.16
N LEU A 62 -6.91 -2.70 -14.20
CA LEU A 62 -8.00 -3.60 -14.64
C LEU A 62 -8.42 -4.58 -13.55
N GLN A 63 -7.51 -4.95 -12.64
CA GLN A 63 -7.81 -5.83 -11.53
C GLN A 63 -8.91 -5.26 -10.63
N SER A 64 -8.88 -3.95 -10.36
CA SER A 64 -9.86 -3.25 -9.52
C SER A 64 -11.27 -3.27 -10.14
N ASP A 65 -11.38 -2.98 -11.44
CA ASP A 65 -12.67 -3.00 -12.15
C ASP A 65 -13.21 -4.43 -12.32
N ALA A 66 -12.33 -5.38 -12.66
CA ALA A 66 -12.71 -6.80 -12.78
C ALA A 66 -13.18 -7.36 -11.44
N PHE A 67 -12.48 -7.06 -10.35
CA PHE A 67 -12.86 -7.49 -9.02
C PHE A 67 -14.19 -6.89 -8.58
N SER A 68 -14.40 -5.58 -8.82
CA SER A 68 -15.70 -4.92 -8.57
C SER A 68 -16.86 -5.59 -9.32
N ALA A 69 -16.64 -5.93 -10.60
CA ALA A 69 -17.63 -6.62 -11.43
C ALA A 69 -17.95 -8.02 -10.91
N LEU A 70 -16.94 -8.78 -10.49
CA LEU A 70 -17.10 -10.11 -9.90
C LEU A 70 -17.88 -10.05 -8.58
N LEU A 71 -17.58 -9.10 -7.69
CA LEU A 71 -18.31 -8.93 -6.44
C LEU A 71 -19.77 -8.54 -6.68
N ALA A 72 -20.04 -7.66 -7.65
CA ALA A 72 -21.40 -7.29 -8.03
C ALA A 72 -22.19 -8.50 -8.58
N LEU A 73 -21.57 -9.33 -9.41
CA LEU A 73 -22.16 -10.58 -9.89
C LEU A 73 -22.38 -11.58 -8.76
N ALA A 74 -21.43 -11.74 -7.86
CA ALA A 74 -21.53 -12.63 -6.72
C ALA A 74 -22.68 -12.22 -5.78
N ALA A 75 -22.79 -10.94 -5.46
CA ALA A 75 -23.90 -10.39 -4.68
C ALA A 75 -25.25 -10.64 -5.36
N ALA A 76 -25.34 -10.37 -6.66
CA ALA A 76 -26.55 -10.59 -7.44
C ALA A 76 -26.92 -12.09 -7.58
N ALA A 77 -25.92 -12.97 -7.69
CA ALA A 77 -26.10 -14.42 -7.73
C ALA A 77 -26.59 -14.96 -6.38
N LEU A 78 -26.05 -14.44 -5.27
CA LEU A 78 -26.49 -14.78 -3.92
C LEU A 78 -27.96 -14.37 -3.71
N ILE A 79 -28.32 -13.14 -4.11
CA ILE A 79 -29.71 -12.68 -4.01
C ILE A 79 -30.65 -13.50 -4.92
N GLY A 80 -30.22 -13.78 -6.17
CA GLY A 80 -30.99 -14.58 -7.12
C GLY A 80 -31.19 -16.03 -6.65
N SER A 81 -30.19 -16.63 -6.02
CA SER A 81 -30.30 -17.97 -5.44
C SER A 81 -31.18 -17.98 -4.19
N TRP A 82 -31.02 -17.03 -3.28
CA TRP A 82 -31.83 -16.92 -2.06
C TRP A 82 -33.31 -16.65 -2.35
N SER A 83 -33.61 -15.90 -3.41
CA SER A 83 -34.99 -15.64 -3.87
C SER A 83 -35.63 -16.81 -4.61
N GLY A 84 -34.86 -17.84 -4.97
CA GLY A 84 -35.31 -18.91 -5.88
C GLY A 84 -35.46 -18.44 -7.33
N GLN A 85 -35.10 -17.19 -7.65
CA GLN A 85 -35.25 -16.57 -8.96
C GLN A 85 -33.88 -16.31 -9.59
N ARG A 86 -33.14 -17.37 -9.93
CA ARG A 86 -31.78 -17.26 -10.53
C ARG A 86 -31.74 -16.41 -11.81
N VAL A 87 -32.85 -16.29 -12.52
CA VAL A 87 -33.00 -15.42 -13.71
C VAL A 87 -32.79 -13.93 -13.36
N MET A 88 -33.06 -13.52 -12.12
CA MET A 88 -32.91 -12.12 -11.67
C MET A 88 -31.47 -11.72 -11.40
N THR A 89 -30.51 -12.66 -11.32
CA THR A 89 -29.09 -12.37 -11.07
C THR A 89 -28.55 -11.33 -12.04
N TRP A 90 -28.77 -11.53 -13.35
CA TRP A 90 -28.29 -10.58 -14.34
C TRP A 90 -29.00 -9.23 -14.26
N SER A 91 -30.30 -9.20 -13.94
CA SER A 91 -31.05 -7.94 -13.79
C SER A 91 -30.53 -7.11 -12.63
N ILE A 92 -30.26 -7.74 -11.49
CA ILE A 92 -29.72 -7.08 -10.29
C ILE A 92 -28.30 -6.60 -10.57
N ALA A 93 -27.44 -7.44 -11.16
CA ALA A 93 -26.07 -7.08 -11.50
C ALA A 93 -26.02 -5.87 -12.44
N VAL A 94 -26.85 -5.85 -13.49
CA VAL A 94 -26.91 -4.73 -14.43
C VAL A 94 -27.38 -3.44 -13.77
N LEU A 95 -28.44 -3.50 -12.95
CA LEU A 95 -28.95 -2.32 -12.27
C LEU A 95 -27.93 -1.79 -11.25
N ALA A 96 -27.22 -2.69 -10.55
CA ALA A 96 -26.13 -2.34 -9.65
C ALA A 96 -24.98 -1.68 -10.40
N SER A 97 -24.50 -2.26 -11.51
CA SER A 97 -23.44 -1.66 -12.34
C SER A 97 -23.85 -0.29 -12.91
N ALA A 98 -25.11 -0.15 -13.36
CA ALA A 98 -25.61 1.11 -13.87
C ALA A 98 -25.71 2.18 -12.77
N ALA A 99 -26.20 1.82 -11.57
CA ALA A 99 -26.24 2.73 -10.43
C ALA A 99 -24.83 3.12 -9.95
N GLY A 100 -23.91 2.15 -9.88
CA GLY A 100 -22.52 2.35 -9.48
C GLY A 100 -21.78 3.30 -10.41
N LEU A 101 -22.00 3.20 -11.72
CA LEU A 101 -21.48 4.13 -12.72
C LEU A 101 -21.87 5.58 -12.42
N TRP A 102 -23.15 5.83 -12.15
CA TRP A 102 -23.63 7.19 -11.85
C TRP A 102 -23.12 7.74 -10.52
N ILE A 103 -23.05 6.89 -9.49
CA ILE A 103 -22.48 7.27 -8.19
C ILE A 103 -21.00 7.63 -8.37
N SER A 104 -20.23 6.80 -9.09
CA SER A 104 -18.81 7.06 -9.36
C SER A 104 -18.61 8.39 -10.11
N LEU A 105 -19.43 8.67 -11.13
CA LEU A 105 -19.36 9.93 -11.87
C LEU A 105 -19.71 11.13 -11.01
N ALA A 106 -20.74 11.02 -10.17
CA ALA A 106 -21.15 12.10 -9.27
C ALA A 106 -20.06 12.40 -8.23
N LEU A 107 -19.51 11.36 -7.59
CA LEU A 107 -18.43 11.52 -6.60
C LEU A 107 -17.14 12.05 -7.24
N PHE A 108 -16.82 11.63 -8.46
CA PHE A 108 -15.70 12.20 -9.19
C PHE A 108 -15.87 13.69 -9.48
N GLY A 109 -17.08 14.12 -9.88
CA GLY A 109 -17.39 15.54 -10.06
C GLY A 109 -17.28 16.35 -8.76
N VAL A 110 -17.76 15.80 -7.64
CA VAL A 110 -17.60 16.42 -6.30
C VAL A 110 -16.13 16.54 -5.93
N ARG A 111 -15.33 15.49 -6.16
CA ARG A 111 -13.89 15.50 -5.91
C ARG A 111 -13.19 16.59 -6.70
N LEU A 112 -13.42 16.68 -8.02
CA LEU A 112 -12.84 17.73 -8.85
C LEU A 112 -13.25 19.11 -8.34
N GLY A 113 -14.52 19.32 -8.00
CA GLY A 113 -14.98 20.60 -7.45
C GLY A 113 -14.31 20.96 -6.13
N LEU A 114 -14.08 20.00 -5.23
CA LEU A 114 -13.37 20.24 -3.98
C LEU A 114 -11.88 20.50 -4.19
N GLN A 115 -11.24 19.86 -5.18
CA GLN A 115 -9.85 20.12 -5.54
C GLN A 115 -9.67 21.54 -6.10
N GLU A 116 -10.57 21.97 -6.99
CA GLU A 116 -10.57 23.34 -7.55
C GLU A 116 -10.79 24.42 -6.47
N LEU A 117 -11.50 24.08 -5.39
CA LEU A 117 -11.74 24.97 -4.26
C LEU A 117 -10.69 24.85 -3.14
N ASP A 118 -9.62 24.08 -3.35
CA ASP A 118 -8.57 23.81 -2.35
C ASP A 118 -9.10 23.25 -1.01
N HIS A 119 -10.16 22.45 -1.08
CA HIS A 119 -10.82 21.80 0.06
C HIS A 119 -10.70 20.28 0.01
N TRP A 120 -9.70 19.75 -0.68
CA TRP A 120 -9.43 18.31 -0.78
C TRP A 120 -8.51 17.83 0.35
N ASP A 121 -8.93 18.01 1.60
CA ASP A 121 -8.19 17.55 2.78
C ASP A 121 -8.55 16.11 3.19
N GLU A 122 -7.88 15.60 4.23
CA GLU A 122 -8.13 14.25 4.76
C GLU A 122 -9.59 14.06 5.23
N HIS A 123 -10.20 15.10 5.81
CA HIS A 123 -11.59 15.04 6.27
C HIS A 123 -12.57 14.91 5.09
N ALA A 124 -12.36 15.69 4.01
CA ALA A 124 -13.16 15.61 2.79
C ALA A 124 -13.04 14.23 2.14
N GLN A 125 -11.85 13.63 2.13
CA GLN A 125 -11.62 12.27 1.65
C GLN A 125 -12.46 11.25 2.45
N TRP A 126 -12.38 11.28 3.78
CA TRP A 126 -13.17 10.39 4.64
C TRP A 126 -14.67 10.60 4.48
N LEU A 127 -15.13 11.84 4.38
CA LEU A 127 -16.55 12.16 4.17
C LEU A 127 -17.05 11.58 2.86
N ILE A 128 -16.27 11.65 1.78
CA ILE A 128 -16.62 11.07 0.49
C ILE A 128 -16.67 9.55 0.56
N VAL A 129 -15.71 8.91 1.23
CA VAL A 129 -15.74 7.46 1.44
C VAL A 129 -17.01 7.04 2.18
N VAL A 130 -17.33 7.70 3.30
CA VAL A 130 -18.55 7.40 4.08
C VAL A 130 -19.81 7.67 3.26
N ALA A 131 -19.89 8.81 2.57
CA ALA A 131 -21.02 9.14 1.71
C ALA A 131 -21.19 8.13 0.57
N SER A 132 -20.10 7.68 -0.04
CA SER A 132 -20.11 6.65 -1.09
C SER A 132 -20.66 5.33 -0.57
N CYS A 133 -20.25 4.89 0.62
CA CYS A 133 -20.70 3.64 1.25
C CYS A 133 -22.20 3.71 1.57
N LEU A 134 -22.66 4.81 2.16
CA LEU A 134 -24.07 5.03 2.47
C LEU A 134 -24.92 5.07 1.21
N TRP A 135 -24.48 5.83 0.19
CA TRP A 135 -25.21 5.98 -1.06
C TRP A 135 -25.29 4.65 -1.83
N TRP A 136 -24.19 3.91 -1.88
CA TRP A 136 -24.15 2.58 -2.49
C TRP A 136 -25.09 1.60 -1.78
N THR A 137 -25.06 1.57 -0.45
CA THR A 137 -25.96 0.73 0.37
C THR A 137 -27.43 1.06 0.10
N LEU A 138 -27.78 2.35 0.12
CA LEU A 138 -29.15 2.79 -0.18
C LEU A 138 -29.60 2.43 -1.59
N SER A 139 -28.67 2.48 -2.55
CA SER A 139 -28.94 2.11 -3.95
C SER A 139 -29.21 0.61 -4.08
N LEU A 140 -28.40 -0.23 -3.44
CA LEU A 140 -28.62 -1.68 -3.41
C LEU A 140 -29.93 -2.06 -2.71
N LEU A 141 -30.29 -1.40 -1.60
CA LEU A 141 -31.57 -1.59 -0.94
C LEU A 141 -32.75 -1.29 -1.88
N ARG A 142 -32.65 -0.23 -2.69
CA ARG A 142 -33.67 0.13 -3.68
C ARG A 142 -33.71 -0.84 -4.86
N ILE A 143 -32.55 -1.29 -5.35
CA ILE A 143 -32.46 -2.29 -6.43
C ILE A 143 -33.09 -3.60 -5.97
N VAL A 144 -32.77 -4.10 -4.78
CA VAL A 144 -33.38 -5.32 -4.22
C VAL A 144 -34.88 -5.13 -4.01
N GLY A 145 -35.32 -3.98 -3.49
CA GLY A 145 -36.73 -3.69 -3.31
C GLY A 145 -37.52 -3.58 -4.62
N PHE A 146 -36.88 -3.12 -5.69
CA PHE A 146 -37.45 -3.08 -7.04
C PHE A 146 -37.48 -4.46 -7.70
N ALA A 147 -36.41 -5.24 -7.57
CA ALA A 147 -36.29 -6.56 -8.19
C ALA A 147 -37.13 -7.63 -7.49
N LEU A 148 -37.34 -7.52 -6.17
CA LEU A 148 -38.02 -8.53 -5.34
C LEU A 148 -39.17 -7.90 -4.52
N PRO A 149 -40.24 -7.43 -5.18
CA PRO A 149 -41.38 -6.76 -4.54
C PRO A 149 -42.26 -7.68 -3.67
N GLU A 150 -42.05 -8.99 -3.71
CA GLU A 150 -42.76 -9.97 -2.87
C GLU A 150 -42.07 -10.19 -1.51
N TRP A 151 -40.78 -9.84 -1.39
CA TRP A 151 -40.04 -10.06 -0.15
C TRP A 151 -40.50 -9.11 0.96
N ARG A 152 -40.54 -9.59 2.20
CA ARG A 152 -40.75 -8.71 3.36
C ARG A 152 -39.59 -7.70 3.49
N TRP A 153 -39.86 -6.52 4.03
CA TRP A 153 -38.90 -5.42 4.10
C TRP A 153 -37.57 -5.80 4.79
N TRP A 154 -37.60 -6.63 5.83
CA TRP A 154 -36.40 -7.09 6.54
C TRP A 154 -35.53 -8.05 5.71
N LYS A 155 -36.14 -8.91 4.86
CA LYS A 155 -35.39 -9.76 3.93
C LYS A 155 -34.67 -8.91 2.88
N ARG A 156 -35.35 -7.88 2.38
CA ARG A 156 -34.76 -6.91 1.44
C ARG A 156 -33.63 -6.13 2.09
N ALA A 157 -33.85 -5.67 3.32
CA ALA A 157 -32.85 -4.94 4.09
C ALA A 157 -31.60 -5.80 4.32
N GLY A 158 -31.78 -7.01 4.83
CA GLY A 158 -30.67 -7.95 5.05
C GLY A 158 -29.91 -8.28 3.77
N ALA A 159 -30.61 -8.55 2.67
CA ALA A 159 -29.97 -8.84 1.39
C ALA A 159 -29.24 -7.63 0.78
N GLY A 160 -29.82 -6.43 0.87
CA GLY A 160 -29.18 -5.20 0.37
C GLY A 160 -27.94 -4.82 1.20
N VAL A 161 -28.02 -4.93 2.53
CA VAL A 161 -26.86 -4.68 3.43
C VAL A 161 -25.77 -5.72 3.21
N LEU A 162 -26.13 -7.01 3.07
CA LEU A 162 -25.15 -8.06 2.78
C LEU A 162 -24.48 -7.85 1.42
N ALA A 163 -25.24 -7.46 0.39
CA ALA A 163 -24.69 -7.12 -0.91
C ALA A 163 -23.76 -5.90 -0.84
N ALA A 164 -24.11 -4.87 -0.06
CA ALA A 164 -23.24 -3.72 0.17
C ALA A 164 -21.94 -4.11 0.87
N ALA A 165 -22.03 -4.90 1.95
CA ALA A 165 -20.86 -5.41 2.64
C ALA A 165 -19.96 -6.24 1.71
N LEU A 166 -20.55 -7.15 0.92
CA LEU A 166 -19.80 -8.00 -0.01
C LEU A 166 -19.10 -7.19 -1.12
N THR A 167 -19.69 -6.09 -1.57
CA THR A 167 -19.16 -5.28 -2.67
C THR A 167 -18.21 -4.17 -2.22
N THR A 168 -18.26 -3.77 -0.95
CA THR A 168 -17.46 -2.65 -0.43
C THR A 168 -16.39 -3.07 0.58
N ALA A 169 -16.68 -4.01 1.49
CA ALA A 169 -15.74 -4.38 2.56
C ALA A 169 -14.37 -4.86 2.06
N PRO A 170 -14.26 -5.67 0.97
CA PRO A 170 -12.96 -6.08 0.44
C PRO A 170 -12.04 -4.90 0.07
N PHE A 171 -12.58 -3.78 -0.40
CA PHE A 171 -11.80 -2.59 -0.78
C PHE A 171 -11.21 -1.82 0.40
N PHE A 172 -11.64 -2.11 1.64
CA PHE A 172 -10.98 -1.59 2.85
C PHE A 172 -9.83 -2.49 3.32
N LEU A 173 -9.69 -3.70 2.76
CA LEU A 173 -8.67 -4.67 3.13
C LEU A 173 -7.55 -4.77 2.09
N ILE A 174 -7.72 -4.14 0.94
CA ILE A 174 -6.75 -4.15 -0.17
C ILE A 174 -6.46 -2.72 -0.61
N ASN A 175 -5.29 -2.50 -1.22
CA ASN A 175 -4.98 -1.26 -1.90
C ASN A 175 -5.33 -1.40 -3.40
N PRO A 176 -6.42 -0.81 -3.89
CA PRO A 176 -6.81 -0.95 -5.28
C PRO A 176 -5.79 -0.26 -6.20
N LEU A 177 -5.35 -0.98 -7.24
CA LEU A 177 -4.44 -0.44 -8.24
C LEU A 177 -5.18 0.52 -9.19
N ALA A 178 -4.46 1.53 -9.67
CA ALA A 178 -4.91 2.53 -10.63
C ALA A 178 -4.35 2.24 -12.02
N TYR A 179 -4.90 2.88 -13.06
CA TYR A 179 -4.39 2.74 -14.43
C TYR A 179 -3.20 3.65 -14.75
N TRP A 180 -3.04 4.72 -13.98
CA TRP A 180 -2.01 5.73 -14.21
C TRP A 180 -1.27 5.98 -12.91
N TYR A 181 0.06 5.96 -12.98
CA TYR A 181 0.95 6.34 -11.90
C TYR A 181 1.82 7.50 -12.36
N PRO A 182 2.13 8.48 -11.48
CA PRO A 182 3.11 9.51 -11.78
C PRO A 182 4.39 8.86 -12.32
N ARG A 183 4.90 9.38 -13.44
CA ARG A 183 6.17 8.91 -13.98
C ARG A 183 7.25 9.22 -12.96
N TYR A 184 8.00 8.19 -12.59
CA TYR A 184 9.17 8.36 -11.75
C TYR A 184 10.25 9.09 -12.56
N ASP A 185 10.47 10.36 -12.27
CA ASP A 185 11.59 11.14 -12.79
C ASP A 185 12.53 11.46 -11.62
N PRO A 186 13.71 10.82 -11.57
CA PRO A 186 14.69 11.05 -10.50
C PRO A 186 15.15 12.52 -10.41
N GLU A 187 15.05 13.30 -11.49
CA GLU A 187 15.49 14.70 -11.53
C GLU A 187 14.45 15.67 -10.95
N THR A 188 13.15 15.44 -11.17
CA THR A 188 12.06 16.30 -10.64
C THR A 188 11.65 15.95 -9.21
N MET A 189 12.02 14.77 -8.71
CA MET A 189 11.90 14.37 -7.30
C MET A 189 13.20 14.58 -6.52
N ALA A 190 14.05 15.54 -6.92
CA ALA A 190 14.75 16.32 -5.90
C ALA A 190 13.66 16.91 -5.00
N TYR A 191 13.40 16.21 -3.89
CA TYR A 191 12.32 16.38 -2.91
C TYR A 191 11.45 17.60 -3.15
N SER A 192 10.17 17.37 -3.46
CA SER A 192 9.10 18.37 -3.30
C SER A 192 9.46 19.32 -2.16
N ASP A 193 9.74 20.59 -2.50
CA ASP A 193 10.18 21.68 -1.60
C ASP A 193 9.24 21.92 -0.39
N ALA A 194 8.15 21.14 -0.28
CA ALA A 194 7.18 21.17 0.80
C ALA A 194 7.69 20.61 2.16
N ASP A 195 8.81 19.88 2.21
CA ASP A 195 9.44 19.43 3.46
C ASP A 195 10.95 19.75 3.49
N THR A 196 11.29 21.01 3.23
CA THR A 196 12.63 21.56 3.53
C THR A 196 12.85 21.73 5.03
N ALA A 197 12.75 20.64 5.79
CA ALA A 197 13.51 20.54 7.03
C ALA A 197 14.99 20.65 6.64
N PRO A 198 15.76 21.59 7.21
CA PRO A 198 17.18 21.72 6.87
C PRO A 198 17.85 20.36 7.07
N ALA A 199 18.68 19.95 6.09
CA ALA A 199 19.42 18.69 6.13
C ALA A 199 19.99 18.46 7.53
N ARG A 200 19.59 17.35 8.16
CA ARG A 200 19.88 17.08 9.57
C ARG A 200 21.35 16.71 9.68
N ARG A 201 22.16 17.68 10.08
CA ARG A 201 23.62 17.52 10.16
C ARG A 201 24.05 16.95 11.49
N VAL A 202 25.01 16.04 11.44
CA VAL A 202 25.76 15.61 12.61
C VAL A 202 26.43 16.82 13.26
N ARG A 203 26.38 16.88 14.59
CA ARG A 203 27.07 17.90 15.38
C ARG A 203 28.53 17.47 15.59
N GLY A 204 29.47 18.41 15.43
CA GLY A 204 30.89 18.18 15.68
C GLY A 204 31.71 17.89 14.43
N SER A 205 32.89 17.28 14.60
CA SER A 205 33.82 17.01 13.50
C SER A 205 33.46 15.71 12.78
N ALA A 206 33.12 15.83 11.50
CA ALA A 206 32.93 14.72 10.57
C ALA A 206 34.17 13.81 10.49
N GLU A 207 35.37 14.40 10.44
CA GLU A 207 36.63 13.67 10.42
C GLU A 207 36.80 12.85 11.69
N ALA A 208 36.58 13.46 12.86
CA ALA A 208 36.67 12.75 14.14
C ALA A 208 35.64 11.61 14.25
N LEU A 209 34.46 11.76 13.64
CA LEU A 209 33.45 10.69 13.59
C LEU A 209 33.92 9.50 12.74
N ILE A 210 34.50 9.74 11.56
CA ILE A 210 35.05 8.68 10.70
C ILE A 210 36.16 7.91 11.43
N TYR A 211 37.13 8.61 12.04
CA TYR A 211 38.26 7.96 12.69
C TYR A 211 37.90 7.13 13.93
N ARG A 212 36.71 7.35 14.50
CA ARG A 212 36.20 6.55 15.63
C ARG A 212 35.58 5.22 15.22
N GLN A 213 35.18 5.07 13.96
CA GLN A 213 34.39 3.92 13.49
C GLN A 213 35.07 2.56 13.75
N PRO A 214 36.37 2.36 13.48
CA PRO A 214 37.01 1.06 13.73
C PRO A 214 36.91 0.61 15.19
N GLN A 215 37.10 1.54 16.13
CA GLN A 215 36.98 1.23 17.56
C GLN A 215 35.53 0.96 17.96
N MET A 216 34.57 1.75 17.47
CA MET A 216 33.15 1.54 17.76
C MET A 216 32.66 0.17 17.26
N ILE A 217 33.12 -0.27 16.08
CA ILE A 217 32.81 -1.61 15.57
C ILE A 217 33.45 -2.68 16.46
N ALA A 218 34.73 -2.53 16.82
CA ALA A 218 35.42 -3.48 17.68
C ALA A 218 34.72 -3.64 19.04
N ASP A 219 34.29 -2.52 19.64
CA ASP A 219 33.54 -2.51 20.90
C ASP A 219 32.18 -3.21 20.74
N ALA A 220 31.44 -2.90 19.67
CA ALA A 220 30.15 -3.53 19.38
C ALA A 220 30.27 -5.04 19.17
N VAL A 221 31.29 -5.50 18.42
CA VAL A 221 31.58 -6.93 18.22
C VAL A 221 31.99 -7.60 19.54
N SER A 222 32.78 -6.92 20.37
CA SER A 222 33.21 -7.47 21.67
C SER A 222 32.04 -7.73 22.63
N ALA A 223 31.00 -6.90 22.55
CA ALA A 223 29.80 -7.00 23.36
C ALA A 223 28.87 -8.16 22.95
N LEU A 224 29.07 -8.73 21.75
CA LEU A 224 28.30 -9.88 21.29
C LEU A 224 28.64 -11.12 22.11
N ARG A 225 27.60 -11.78 22.62
CA ARG A 225 27.70 -13.10 23.24
C ARG A 225 28.11 -14.12 22.17
N PRO A 226 29.04 -15.03 22.47
CA PRO A 226 29.38 -16.12 21.56
C PRO A 226 28.21 -17.12 21.43
N GLY A 227 28.23 -17.90 20.35
CA GLY A 227 27.32 -19.03 20.14
C GLY A 227 27.57 -20.10 21.19
N VAL A 228 26.54 -20.89 21.50
CA VAL A 228 26.65 -22.01 22.42
C VAL A 228 26.70 -23.31 21.61
N PRO A 229 27.81 -24.08 21.68
CA PRO A 229 27.95 -25.32 20.91
C PRO A 229 26.76 -26.27 21.08
N GLY A 230 26.24 -26.79 19.97
CA GLY A 230 25.09 -27.69 19.95
C GLY A 230 23.73 -27.02 20.15
N GLN A 231 23.65 -25.68 20.12
CA GLN A 231 22.41 -24.92 20.09
C GLN A 231 22.45 -23.94 18.91
N THR A 232 21.43 -23.98 18.06
CA THR A 232 21.21 -22.95 17.04
C THR A 232 20.90 -21.62 17.72
N ASP A 233 21.89 -20.75 17.76
CA ASP A 233 21.73 -19.36 18.14
C ASP A 233 21.43 -18.51 16.90
N ALA A 234 20.91 -17.30 17.12
CA ALA A 234 20.67 -16.36 16.06
C ALA A 234 21.28 -14.99 16.39
N TYR A 235 21.86 -14.37 15.36
CA TYR A 235 22.51 -13.07 15.41
C TYR A 235 21.75 -12.10 14.54
N LEU A 236 21.58 -10.87 15.02
CA LEU A 236 20.98 -9.78 14.26
C LEU A 236 22.06 -8.77 13.88
N LEU A 237 22.17 -8.45 12.60
CA LEU A 237 22.80 -7.23 12.11
C LEU A 237 21.70 -6.27 11.62
N ALA A 238 21.40 -5.24 12.41
CA ALA A 238 20.42 -4.22 12.03
C ALA A 238 21.12 -2.98 11.48
N PHE A 239 20.68 -2.51 10.31
CA PHE A 239 21.37 -1.50 9.52
C PHE A 239 20.36 -0.46 9.00
N GLY A 240 20.49 0.78 9.46
CA GLY A 240 19.65 1.92 9.04
C GLY A 240 20.50 3.02 8.43
N ALA A 241 20.40 3.27 7.13
CA ALA A 241 21.43 4.04 6.41
C ALA A 241 21.06 5.44 5.95
N ASP A 242 19.78 5.82 5.98
CA ASP A 242 19.36 7.17 5.62
C ASP A 242 19.04 8.01 6.86
N ALA A 243 19.81 9.10 7.03
CA ALA A 243 19.68 10.04 8.14
C ALA A 243 18.65 11.16 7.91
N ASN A 244 18.05 11.25 6.72
CA ASN A 244 17.11 12.32 6.38
C ASN A 244 15.74 12.15 7.05
N GLU A 245 15.41 10.94 7.51
CA GLU A 245 14.14 10.61 8.14
C GLU A 245 14.31 9.84 9.46
N ASP A 246 13.37 10.04 10.40
CA ASP A 246 13.40 9.36 11.70
C ASP A 246 12.96 7.89 11.61
N VAL A 247 12.25 7.52 10.53
CA VAL A 247 11.61 6.22 10.38
C VAL A 247 12.62 5.08 10.40
N PHE A 248 13.77 5.25 9.74
CA PHE A 248 14.81 4.23 9.67
C PHE A 248 15.46 3.94 11.03
N ARG A 249 15.75 4.99 11.82
CA ARG A 249 16.17 4.82 13.23
C ARG A 249 15.13 4.08 14.04
N ASN A 250 13.85 4.47 13.91
CA ASN A 250 12.77 3.86 14.67
C ASN A 250 12.59 2.38 14.31
N GLU A 251 12.68 2.03 13.03
CA GLU A 251 12.60 0.65 12.54
C GLU A 251 13.76 -0.22 13.03
N VAL A 252 14.99 0.29 12.97
CA VAL A 252 16.17 -0.40 13.55
C VAL A 252 15.97 -0.63 15.04
N SER A 253 15.51 0.39 15.78
CA SER A 253 15.32 0.31 17.24
C SER A 253 14.21 -0.68 17.60
N TYR A 254 13.14 -0.72 16.80
CA TYR A 254 12.06 -1.68 16.92
C TYR A 254 12.53 -3.10 16.60
N ALA A 255 13.29 -3.29 15.52
CA ALA A 255 13.85 -4.58 15.16
C ALA A 255 14.75 -5.13 16.28
N GLN A 256 15.68 -4.34 16.82
CA GLN A 256 16.52 -4.74 17.95
C GLN A 256 15.67 -5.28 19.13
N THR A 257 14.65 -4.51 19.53
CA THR A 257 13.77 -4.87 20.66
C THR A 257 13.00 -6.16 20.37
N LEU A 258 12.39 -6.25 19.18
CA LEU A 258 11.60 -7.40 18.75
C LEU A 258 12.45 -8.68 18.73
N PHE A 259 13.64 -8.62 18.15
CA PHE A 259 14.54 -9.76 18.02
C PHE A 259 15.15 -10.19 19.36
N ALA A 260 15.48 -9.24 20.22
CA ALA A 260 15.92 -9.54 21.57
C ALA A 260 14.83 -10.26 22.40
N GLU A 261 13.59 -9.76 22.36
CA GLU A 261 12.51 -10.26 23.20
C GLU A 261 11.86 -11.56 22.68
N ARG A 262 11.64 -11.67 21.37
CA ARG A 262 10.87 -12.79 20.79
C ARG A 262 11.72 -13.90 20.20
N PHE A 263 12.96 -13.61 19.82
CA PHE A 263 13.82 -14.53 19.08
C PHE A 263 15.11 -14.88 19.84
N GLY A 264 15.21 -14.50 21.12
CA GLY A 264 16.35 -14.88 21.97
C GLY A 264 17.67 -14.23 21.58
N MET A 265 17.65 -13.17 20.75
CA MET A 265 18.87 -12.48 20.28
C MET A 265 19.40 -11.45 21.28
N ALA A 266 18.99 -11.54 22.55
CA ALA A 266 19.45 -10.63 23.61
C ALA A 266 20.97 -10.78 23.83
N GLY A 267 21.71 -9.71 23.51
CA GLY A 267 23.18 -9.71 23.53
C GLY A 267 23.83 -10.35 22.29
N ARG A 268 23.06 -10.60 21.22
CA ARG A 268 23.55 -11.09 19.91
C ARG A 268 23.12 -10.18 18.75
N THR A 269 22.88 -8.91 19.06
CA THR A 269 22.50 -7.88 18.09
C THR A 269 23.63 -6.87 17.93
N LEU A 270 24.07 -6.65 16.70
CA LEU A 270 24.95 -5.56 16.31
C LEU A 270 24.15 -4.57 15.48
N THR A 271 24.30 -3.28 15.76
CA THR A 271 23.57 -2.24 15.04
C THR A 271 24.49 -1.21 14.43
N LEU A 272 24.21 -0.91 13.17
CA LEU A 272 24.82 0.14 12.39
C LEU A 272 23.72 1.14 12.03
N LEU A 273 23.91 2.41 12.35
CA LEU A 273 22.85 3.40 12.19
C LEU A 273 23.39 4.79 11.81
N ASN A 274 22.81 5.37 10.77
CA ASN A 274 23.01 6.76 10.40
C ASN A 274 21.85 7.60 10.94
N HIS A 275 22.11 8.35 12.01
CA HIS A 275 21.20 9.38 12.49
C HIS A 275 21.99 10.42 13.31
N PRO A 276 21.77 11.74 13.14
CA PRO A 276 22.59 12.78 13.76
C PRO A 276 22.71 12.70 15.28
N ASP A 277 21.64 12.26 15.95
CA ASP A 277 21.57 12.14 17.40
C ASP A 277 22.13 10.82 17.96
N THR A 278 22.56 9.89 17.10
CA THR A 278 22.97 8.53 17.51
C THR A 278 24.43 8.20 17.22
N THR A 279 25.18 9.14 16.63
CA THR A 279 26.56 8.94 16.16
C THR A 279 27.58 8.63 17.27
N GLU A 280 27.22 8.88 18.54
CA GLU A 280 28.02 8.51 19.71
C GLU A 280 27.62 7.15 20.30
N GLN A 281 26.47 6.60 19.90
CA GLN A 281 25.89 5.37 20.46
C GLN A 281 26.13 4.16 19.55
N TRP A 282 25.95 4.36 18.24
CA TRP A 282 26.02 3.29 17.25
C TRP A 282 27.08 3.61 16.20
N PRO A 283 27.85 2.61 15.74
CA PRO A 283 28.66 2.75 14.55
C PRO A 283 27.80 3.12 13.34
N LEU A 284 28.39 3.82 12.37
CA LEU A 284 27.70 4.27 11.17
C LEU A 284 27.30 3.11 10.27
N ALA A 285 26.14 3.24 9.64
CA ALA A 285 25.65 2.37 8.59
C ALA A 285 26.32 2.75 7.26
N ASN A 286 27.51 2.20 7.01
CA ASN A 286 28.21 2.30 5.73
C ASN A 286 28.80 0.95 5.33
N LEU A 287 29.22 0.80 4.07
CA LEU A 287 29.74 -0.46 3.53
C LEU A 287 30.95 -0.99 4.30
N SER A 288 31.90 -0.11 4.66
CA SER A 288 33.12 -0.49 5.37
C SER A 288 32.80 -1.08 6.75
N ASN A 289 31.92 -0.42 7.49
CA ASN A 289 31.45 -0.88 8.79
C ASN A 289 30.59 -2.15 8.68
N LEU A 290 29.79 -2.28 7.61
CA LEU A 290 29.03 -3.50 7.33
C LEU A 290 29.96 -4.71 7.15
N LYS A 291 31.02 -4.57 6.34
CA LYS A 291 32.03 -5.62 6.14
C LYS A 291 32.71 -6.02 7.46
N LEU A 292 33.11 -5.03 8.28
CA LEU A 292 33.75 -5.30 9.57
C LEU A 292 32.78 -5.93 10.59
N ALA A 293 31.52 -5.49 10.62
CA ALA A 293 30.50 -6.05 11.49
C ALA A 293 30.17 -7.51 11.14
N LEU A 294 29.99 -7.81 9.86
CA LEU A 294 29.75 -9.18 9.37
C LEU A 294 30.93 -10.10 9.74
N ALA A 295 32.16 -9.67 9.45
CA ALA A 295 33.35 -10.43 9.84
C ALA A 295 33.44 -10.62 11.36
N GLY A 296 33.11 -9.59 12.15
CA GLY A 296 33.07 -9.68 13.61
C GLY A 296 32.03 -10.66 14.13
N ILE A 297 30.81 -10.64 13.58
CA ILE A 297 29.74 -11.58 13.92
C ILE A 297 30.16 -13.01 13.55
N ALA A 298 30.76 -13.22 12.39
CA ALA A 298 31.26 -14.52 11.95
C ALA A 298 32.26 -15.14 12.95
N THR A 299 33.04 -14.33 13.70
CA THR A 299 33.92 -14.85 14.76
C THR A 299 33.21 -15.24 16.06
N LYS A 300 31.94 -14.86 16.22
CA LYS A 300 31.13 -15.11 17.42
C LYS A 300 30.13 -16.24 17.23
N MET A 301 29.65 -16.42 16.00
CA MET A 301 28.72 -17.47 15.62
C MET A 301 29.44 -18.69 15.05
N ASP A 302 28.78 -19.85 15.05
CA ASP A 302 29.16 -21.01 14.25
C ASP A 302 28.34 -21.00 12.94
N PRO A 303 28.93 -20.72 11.76
CA PRO A 303 28.19 -20.66 10.50
C PRO A 303 27.48 -21.97 10.11
N ASP A 304 27.90 -23.12 10.66
CA ASP A 304 27.28 -24.43 10.37
C ASP A 304 26.04 -24.70 11.25
N GLU A 305 25.93 -24.06 12.42
CA GLU A 305 24.81 -24.27 13.38
C GLU A 305 23.92 -23.03 13.58
N ASP A 306 24.46 -21.82 13.47
CA ASP A 306 23.82 -20.55 13.84
C ASP A 306 23.24 -19.80 12.63
N LEU A 307 22.35 -18.84 12.91
CA LEU A 307 21.67 -18.03 11.89
C LEU A 307 22.06 -16.55 11.98
N LEU A 308 22.42 -15.95 10.84
CA LEU A 308 22.46 -14.49 10.69
C LEU A 308 21.12 -13.98 10.15
N VAL A 309 20.53 -13.01 10.85
CA VAL A 309 19.46 -12.16 10.35
C VAL A 309 20.04 -10.82 9.99
N LEU A 310 20.00 -10.49 8.69
CA LEU A 310 20.38 -9.17 8.19
C LEU A 310 19.13 -8.33 7.96
N PHE A 311 18.96 -7.27 8.77
CA PHE A 311 17.86 -6.32 8.66
C PHE A 311 18.38 -4.99 8.10
N LEU A 312 18.00 -4.67 6.86
CA LEU A 312 18.41 -3.46 6.15
C LEU A 312 17.19 -2.56 5.97
N THR A 313 17.29 -1.29 6.38
CA THR A 313 16.25 -0.29 6.10
C THR A 313 16.87 1.04 5.67
N THR A 314 16.40 1.56 4.54
CA THR A 314 16.83 2.80 3.88
C THR A 314 16.02 2.96 2.58
N HIS A 315 16.14 4.10 1.91
CA HIS A 315 15.65 4.26 0.54
C HIS A 315 16.51 3.46 -0.47
N GLY A 316 15.91 3.12 -1.61
CA GLY A 316 16.65 2.62 -2.77
C GLY A 316 16.94 3.75 -3.75
N SER A 317 18.01 3.63 -4.53
CA SER A 317 18.28 4.53 -5.65
C SER A 317 17.70 4.01 -6.98
N ALA A 318 17.57 4.90 -7.96
CA ALA A 318 17.19 4.54 -9.33
C ALA A 318 18.16 3.52 -9.98
N ASP A 319 19.43 3.52 -9.54
CA ASP A 319 20.47 2.59 -9.97
C ASP A 319 20.48 1.27 -9.18
N HIS A 320 19.43 1.01 -8.40
CA HIS A 320 19.25 -0.19 -7.57
C HIS A 320 20.30 -0.35 -6.45
N GLU A 321 20.74 0.76 -5.88
CA GLU A 321 21.64 0.79 -4.72
C GLU A 321 20.86 1.07 -3.44
N LEU A 322 21.33 0.55 -2.31
CA LEU A 322 20.86 1.03 -1.00
C LEU A 322 21.40 2.44 -0.80
N TYR A 323 20.50 3.39 -0.53
CA TYR A 323 20.87 4.77 -0.24
C TYR A 323 21.55 4.83 1.13
N VAL A 324 22.65 5.58 1.21
CA VAL A 324 23.42 5.77 2.43
C VAL A 324 23.72 7.24 2.57
N ASP A 325 23.22 7.87 3.62
CA ASP A 325 23.41 9.30 3.86
C ASP A 325 23.57 9.62 5.34
N LEU A 326 24.53 10.51 5.64
CA LEU A 326 24.67 11.14 6.94
C LEU A 326 25.43 12.45 6.80
N GLN A 327 24.72 13.56 6.67
CA GLN A 327 25.34 14.87 6.45
C GLN A 327 26.25 15.30 7.63
N PRO A 328 27.47 15.83 7.36
CA PRO A 328 28.02 16.20 6.05
C PRO A 328 28.97 15.13 5.43
N LEU A 329 28.87 13.87 5.85
CA LEU A 329 29.71 12.79 5.32
C LEU A 329 29.25 12.41 3.90
N ALA A 330 30.18 12.37 2.96
CA ALA A 330 29.96 11.74 1.66
C ALA A 330 30.16 10.24 1.82
N LEU A 331 29.06 9.49 1.90
CA LEU A 331 29.07 8.03 2.00
C LEU A 331 28.62 7.42 0.67
N ASP A 332 29.22 6.30 0.31
CA ASP A 332 28.87 5.58 -0.92
C ASP A 332 27.60 4.74 -0.71
N GLY A 333 26.74 4.70 -1.74
CA GLY A 333 25.64 3.74 -1.81
C GLY A 333 26.16 2.30 -1.84
N ILE A 334 25.29 1.34 -1.47
CA ILE A 334 25.67 -0.09 -1.45
C ILE A 334 24.96 -0.82 -2.58
N ARG A 335 25.73 -1.40 -3.51
CA ARG A 335 25.19 -2.22 -4.60
C ARG A 335 24.88 -3.64 -4.12
N PRO A 336 23.99 -4.36 -4.83
CA PRO A 336 23.77 -5.79 -4.57
C PRO A 336 25.07 -6.61 -4.63
N GLY A 337 26.00 -6.25 -5.54
CA GLY A 337 27.30 -6.91 -5.65
C GLY A 337 28.20 -6.69 -4.42
N ASP A 338 28.19 -5.48 -3.85
CA ASP A 338 28.99 -5.14 -2.67
C ASP A 338 28.50 -5.91 -1.44
N LEU A 339 27.18 -6.03 -1.29
CA LEU A 339 26.56 -6.79 -0.21
C LEU A 339 26.88 -8.28 -0.33
N ARG A 340 26.80 -8.83 -1.55
CA ARG A 340 27.19 -10.23 -1.82
C ARG A 340 28.65 -10.46 -1.44
N GLU A 341 29.56 -9.58 -1.88
CA GLU A 341 30.98 -9.67 -1.55
C GLU A 341 31.22 -9.60 -0.03
N ALA A 342 30.50 -8.73 0.68
CA ALA A 342 30.62 -8.59 2.13
C ALA A 342 30.20 -9.86 2.89
N LEU A 343 29.13 -10.52 2.45
CA LEU A 343 28.67 -11.80 3.02
C LEU A 343 29.65 -12.94 2.69
N ASP A 344 30.03 -13.08 1.41
CA ASP A 344 31.00 -14.09 0.96
C ASP A 344 32.33 -13.97 1.72
N ALA A 345 32.83 -12.74 1.93
CA ALA A 345 34.07 -12.49 2.65
C ALA A 345 34.00 -12.79 4.15
N ALA A 346 32.80 -12.72 4.75
CA ALA A 346 32.57 -13.10 6.13
C ALA A 346 32.40 -14.63 6.31
N GLY A 347 32.23 -15.38 5.22
CA GLY A 347 31.99 -16.81 5.26
C GLY A 347 30.60 -17.19 5.75
N ILE A 348 29.60 -16.32 5.49
CA ILE A 348 28.19 -16.49 5.87
C ILE A 348 27.34 -16.79 4.64
#